data_AF-A0A916RXC6-F1
#
_entry.id   AF-A0A916RXC6-F1
#
_cell.length_a   1.000
_cell.length_b   1.000
_cell.length_c   1.000
_cell.angle_alpha   90.00
_cell.angle_beta   90.00
_cell.angle_gamma   90.00
#
_symmetry.space_group_name_H-M   'P 1'
#
loop_
_entity.id
_entity.type
_entity.pdbx_description
1 polymer ?
#
loop_
_entity_poly.entity_id
_entity_poly.type
_entity_poly.pdbx_seq_one_letter_code
_entity_poly.pdbx_strand_id
1 'polypeptide(L)' 'MLIHDLVAEYEAVRKATPKTLNDILDYFQWKYIAGEMDIKDYRDIYNFLHQQGATSAHEYVY' A
#
# COMPACT_ATOMS: atom_id res chain seq x y z
N MET A 1 -2.99 -10.60 -6.41
CA MET A 1 -3.47 -9.21 -6.38
C MET A 1 -2.66 -8.41 -7.39
N LEU A 2 -3.22 -7.42 -8.09
CA LEU A 2 -2.44 -6.53 -8.96
C LEU A 2 -2.31 -5.15 -8.31
N ILE A 3 -1.20 -4.47 -8.57
CA ILE A 3 -0.95 -3.14 -8.00
C ILE A 3 -1.92 -2.10 -8.54
N HIS A 4 -2.46 -2.34 -9.74
CA HIS A 4 -3.45 -1.49 -10.38
C HIS A 4 -4.78 -1.52 -9.61
N ASP A 5 -5.15 -2.66 -9.00
CA ASP A 5 -6.36 -2.76 -8.17
C ASP A 5 -6.20 -1.94 -6.88
N LEU A 6 -5.03 -2.02 -6.24
CA LEU A 6 -4.69 -1.24 -5.05
C LEU A 6 -4.71 0.28 -5.34
N VAL A 7 -4.13 0.68 -6.49
CA VAL A 7 -4.15 2.07 -6.97
C VAL A 7 -5.58 2.51 -7.26
N ALA A 8 -6.37 1.71 -7.98
CA ALA A 8 -7.74 2.05 -8.31
C ALA A 8 -8.60 2.24 -7.06
N GLU A 9 -8.42 1.40 -6.02
CA GLU A 9 -9.11 1.57 -4.74
C GLU A 9 -8.68 2.88 -4.04
N TYR A 10 -7.36 3.14 -3.98
CA TYR A 10 -6.83 4.38 -3.42
C TYR A 10 -7.42 5.60 -4.15
N GLU A 11 -7.41 5.59 -5.49
CA GLU A 11 -7.93 6.68 -6.32
C GLU A 11 -9.44 6.86 -6.16
N ALA A 12 -10.20 5.78 -6.03
CA ALA A 12 -11.64 5.84 -5.79
C ALA A 12 -11.97 6.52 -4.46
N VAL A 13 -11.19 6.24 -3.40
CA VAL A 13 -11.46 6.76 -2.05
C VAL A 13 -10.86 8.15 -1.84
N ARG A 14 -9.58 8.34 -2.18
CA ARG A 14 -8.89 9.62 -1.99
C ARG A 14 -9.12 10.62 -3.12
N LYS A 15 -9.70 10.20 -4.25
CA LYS A 15 -9.84 11.03 -5.48
C LYS A 15 -8.51 11.66 -5.91
N ALA A 16 -7.41 10.98 -5.60
CA ALA A 16 -6.05 11.43 -5.82
C ALA A 16 -5.21 10.25 -6.26
N THR A 17 -4.32 10.48 -7.21
CA THR A 17 -3.41 9.47 -7.71
C THR A 17 -2.23 9.31 -6.74
N PRO A 18 -1.93 8.08 -6.29
CA PRO A 18 -0.79 7.86 -5.42
C PRO A 18 0.49 8.21 -6.18
N LYS A 19 1.34 9.05 -5.57
CA LYS A 19 2.60 9.48 -6.21
C LYS A 19 3.67 8.41 -6.10
N THR A 20 3.60 7.61 -5.05
CA THR A 20 4.54 6.53 -4.75
C THR A 20 3.80 5.30 -4.23
N LEU A 21 4.46 4.14 -4.28
CA LEU A 21 3.94 2.93 -3.64
C LEU A 21 3.80 3.08 -2.12
N ASN A 22 4.59 3.99 -1.51
CA ASN A 22 4.48 4.32 -0.09
C ASN A 22 3.14 5.01 0.22
N ASP A 23 2.63 5.89 -0.66
CA ASP A 23 1.30 6.49 -0.48
C ASP A 23 0.18 5.42 -0.41
N ILE A 24 0.33 4.35 -1.19
CA ILE A 24 -0.58 3.21 -1.21
C ILE A 24 -0.43 2.42 0.09
N LEU A 25 0.81 2.11 0.48
CA LEU A 25 1.12 1.40 1.71
C LEU A 25 0.53 2.11 2.94
N ASP A 26 0.73 3.42 3.07
CA ASP A 26 0.20 4.26 4.15
C ASP A 26 -1.33 4.19 4.24
N TYR A 27 -2.01 4.16 3.09
CA TYR A 27 -3.46 4.04 3.04
C TYR A 27 -3.95 2.68 3.55
N PHE A 28 -3.33 1.59 3.10
CA PHE A 28 -3.69 0.25 3.56
C PHE A 28 -3.32 0.03 5.03
N GLN A 29 -2.22 0.62 5.48
CA GLN A 29 -1.83 0.62 6.88
C GLN A 29 -2.84 1.36 7.76
N TRP A 30 -3.33 2.52 7.31
CA TRP A 30 -4.39 3.24 8.02
C TRP A 30 -5.68 2.42 8.12
N LYS A 31 -6.10 1.75 7.04
CA LYS A 31 -7.26 0.83 7.06
C LYS A 31 -7.09 -0.31 8.06
N TYR A 32 -5.90 -0.92 8.11
CA TYR A 32 -5.58 -1.95 9.08
C TYR A 32 -5.66 -1.41 10.52
N ILE A 33 -5.06 -0.25 10.80
CA ILE A 33 -5.11 0.39 12.12
C ILE A 33 -6.55 0.76 12.52
N ALA A 34 -7.37 1.17 11.54
CA ALA A 34 -8.79 1.46 11.74
C ALA A 34 -9.65 0.21 11.98
N GLY A 35 -9.09 -1.00 11.79
CA GLY A 35 -9.83 -2.26 11.89
C GLY A 35 -10.73 -2.55 10.70
N GLU A 36 -10.58 -1.80 9.60
CA GLU A 36 -11.29 -2.02 8.33
C GLU A 36 -10.65 -3.15 7.49
N MET A 37 -9.49 -3.64 7.90
CA MET A 37 -8.73 -4.68 7.21
C MET A 37 -8.09 -5.65 8.21
N ASP A 38 -8.08 -6.93 7.87
CA ASP A 38 -7.41 -7.96 8.68
C ASP A 38 -5.89 -7.92 8.50
N ILE A 39 -5.15 -8.37 9.52
CA ILE A 39 -3.69 -8.46 9.46
C ILE A 39 -3.19 -9.36 8.33
N LYS A 40 -3.97 -10.39 7.97
CA LYS A 40 -3.60 -11.30 6.87
C LYS A 40 -3.62 -10.59 5.52
N ASP A 41 -4.69 -9.87 5.22
CA ASP A 41 -4.84 -9.07 3.99
C ASP A 41 -3.78 -7.96 3.94
N TYR A 42 -3.58 -7.24 5.05
CA TYR A 42 -2.55 -6.21 5.12
C TYR A 42 -1.15 -6.77 4.83
N ARG A 43 -0.81 -7.94 5.39
CA ARG A 43 0.50 -8.57 5.18
C ARG A 43 0.72 -9.01 3.73
N ASP A 44 -0.33 -9.48 3.06
CA ASP A 44 -0.27 -9.84 1.63
C ASP A 44 -0.02 -8.60 0.78
N ILE A 45 -0.75 -7.51 1.04
CA ILE A 45 -0.59 -6.21 0.38
C ILE A 45 0.80 -5.63 0.63
N TYR A 46 1.30 -5.66 1.87
CA TYR A 46 2.63 -5.19 2.24
C TYR A 46 3.71 -5.95 1.46
N ASN A 47 3.67 -7.28 1.48
CA ASN A 47 4.63 -8.12 0.76
C ASN A 47 4.55 -7.88 -0.76
N PHE A 48 3.33 -7.73 -1.28
CA PHE A 48 3.11 -7.49 -2.71
C PHE A 48 3.66 -6.13 -3.14
N LEU A 49 3.39 -5.06 -2.39
CA LEU A 49 3.95 -3.73 -2.63
C LEU A 49 5.49 -3.75 -2.53
N HIS A 50 6.02 -4.41 -1.50
CA HIS A 50 7.46 -4.56 -1.31
C HIS A 50 8.13 -5.32 -2.47
N GLN A 51 7.53 -6.41 -2.97
CA GLN A 51 8.02 -7.16 -4.13
C GLN A 51 7.96 -6.37 -5.45
N GLN A 52 7.05 -5.41 -5.58
CA GLN A 52 6.95 -4.53 -6.75
C GLN A 52 7.97 -3.38 -6.75
N GLY A 53 8.87 -3.35 -5.76
CA GLY A 53 9.87 -2.30 -5.62
C GLY A 53 9.38 -1.11 -4.79
N ALA A 54 8.35 -1.29 -3.93
CA ALA A 54 8.09 -0.34 -2.87
C ALA A 54 9.27 -0.36 -1.90
N THR A 55 10.23 0.51 -2.16
CA THR A 55 11.28 0.82 -1.21
C THR A 55 10.61 1.65 -0.12
N SER A 56 10.31 1.00 1.01
CA SER A 56 10.15 1.74 2.25
C SER A 56 11.35 2.68 2.34
N ALA A 57 11.15 3.94 2.74
CA ALA A 57 12.19 4.96 2.82
C ALA A 57 13.43 4.56 3.68
N HIS A 58 13.41 3.37 4.28
CA HIS A 58 14.48 2.75 5.06
C HIS A 58 15.47 1.88 4.25
N GLU A 59 15.25 1.61 2.96
CA GLU A 59 16.16 0.80 2.13
C GLU A 59 17.04 1.63 1.16
N TYR A 60 17.41 2.85 1.55
CA TYR A 60 18.63 3.45 1.00
C TYR A 60 19.84 2.84 1.72
N VAL A 61 20.22 1.63 1.31
CA VAL A 61 21.54 1.04 1.64
C VAL A 61 22.56 1.65 0.68
N TYR A 62 23.55 2.34 1.23
CA TYR A 62 24.86 2.54 0.58
C TYR A 62 25.86 1.59 1.22
#